data_AF-A0A674A508-F1
#
_entry.id   AF-A0A674A508-F1
#
_cell.length_a   1.000
_cell.length_b   1.000
_cell.length_c   1.000
_cell.angle_alpha   90.00
_cell.angle_beta   90.00
_cell.angle_gamma   90.00
#
_symmetry.space_group_name_H-M   'P 1'
#
loop_
_entity.id
_entity.type
_entity.pdbx_description
1 polymer ?
#
loop_
_entity_poly.entity_id
_entity_poly.type
_entity_poly.pdbx_seq_one_letter_code
_entity_poly.pdbx_strand_id
1 'polypeptide(L)'
;MLLPHPVLLVSLLCLCILLSAAMPSQLERSMQSLITVFHRYADKDGDCNTLSKKELKELMQTELGSFLKSQKDPAAIDKIMKDLDQNGDGKVSFEEFVSLVVGLSIACEQIYQLHTQKVAAKK
;
A
#
# COMPACT_ATOMS: atom_id res chain seq x y z
N MET A 1 -17.94 7.35 -27.73
CA MET A 1 -18.26 7.12 -26.32
C MET A 1 -17.30 7.95 -25.49
N LEU A 2 -17.76 9.06 -24.91
CA LEU A 2 -16.96 9.91 -24.03
C LEU A 2 -16.71 9.11 -22.74
N LEU A 3 -15.45 8.87 -22.37
CA LEU A 3 -15.14 8.30 -21.05
C LEU A 3 -15.63 9.26 -19.94
N PRO A 4 -16.06 8.75 -18.77
CA PRO A 4 -16.54 9.60 -17.69
C PRO A 4 -15.49 10.65 -17.28
N HIS A 5 -15.95 11.88 -17.02
CA HIS A 5 -15.11 13.05 -16.69
C HIS A 5 -13.94 12.80 -15.69
N PRO A 6 -14.06 11.95 -14.64
CA PRO A 6 -12.94 11.68 -13.73
C PRO A 6 -11.80 10.83 -14.34
N VAL A 7 -12.08 9.87 -15.22
CA VAL A 7 -11.03 9.05 -15.84
C VAL A 7 -10.26 9.81 -16.92
N LEU A 8 -10.91 10.79 -17.58
CA LEU A 8 -10.21 11.70 -18.50
C LEU A 8 -9.22 12.60 -17.73
N LEU A 9 -9.60 13.05 -16.53
CA LEU A 9 -8.74 13.87 -15.68
C LEU A 9 -7.52 13.09 -15.19
N VAL A 10 -7.70 11.82 -14.80
CA VAL A 10 -6.61 10.92 -14.40
C VAL A 10 -5.70 10.59 -15.59
N SER A 11 -6.25 10.33 -16.78
CA SER A 11 -5.45 10.13 -17.99
C SER A 11 -4.69 11.38 -18.43
N LEU A 12 -5.28 12.58 -18.33
CA LEU A 12 -4.59 13.84 -18.61
C LEU A 12 -3.50 14.14 -17.58
N LEU A 13 -3.75 13.91 -16.29
CA LEU A 13 -2.72 14.03 -15.24
C LEU A 13 -1.57 13.07 -15.50
N CYS A 14 -1.87 11.83 -15.87
CA CYS A 14 -0.86 10.82 -16.22
C CYS A 14 -0.06 11.23 -17.47
N LEU A 15 -0.69 11.84 -18.47
CA LEU A 15 -0.03 12.35 -19.68
C LEU A 15 0.84 13.59 -19.38
N CYS A 16 0.41 14.49 -18.48
CA CYS A 16 1.19 15.65 -18.05
C CYS A 16 2.42 15.26 -17.21
N ILE A 17 2.31 14.21 -16.38
CA ILE A 17 3.45 13.66 -15.62
C ILE A 17 4.48 13.00 -16.55
N LEU A 18 4.03 12.37 -17.65
CA LEU A 18 4.92 11.78 -18.65
C LEU A 18 5.58 12.83 -19.58
N LEU A 19 4.99 14.02 -19.73
CA LEU A 19 5.49 15.09 -20.61
C LEU A 19 6.35 16.15 -19.89
N SER A 20 6.30 16.22 -18.56
CA SER A 20 7.10 17.16 -17.77
C SER A 20 8.45 16.53 -17.38
N ALA A 21 9.54 17.10 -17.89
CA ALA A 21 10.91 16.80 -17.45
C ALA A 21 11.22 17.32 -16.02
N ALA A 22 10.21 17.37 -15.14
CA ALA A 22 10.37 17.71 -13.74
C ALA A 22 10.65 16.43 -12.95
N MET A 23 11.74 16.44 -12.18
CA MET A 23 11.97 15.38 -11.20
C MET A 23 10.76 15.32 -10.25
N PRO A 24 10.13 14.15 -10.05
CA PRO A 24 8.96 14.05 -9.18
C PRO A 24 9.32 14.51 -7.76
N SER A 25 8.37 15.08 -7.04
CA SER A 25 8.51 15.37 -5.62
C SER A 25 8.69 14.07 -4.81
N GLN A 26 9.08 14.19 -3.54
CA GLN A 26 9.21 13.02 -2.66
C GLN A 26 7.87 12.30 -2.46
N LEU A 27 6.77 13.04 -2.38
CA LEU A 27 5.44 12.47 -2.21
C LEU A 27 4.99 11.71 -3.46
N GLU A 28 5.17 12.30 -4.65
CA GLU A 28 4.86 11.62 -5.92
C GLU A 28 5.68 10.33 -6.08
N ARG A 29 6.97 10.34 -5.73
CA ARG A 29 7.80 9.12 -5.72
C ARG A 29 7.29 8.08 -4.73
N SER A 30 6.79 8.49 -3.57
CA SER A 30 6.25 7.57 -2.57
C SER A 30 4.97 6.91 -3.07
N MET A 31 4.07 7.69 -3.69
CA MET A 31 2.86 7.17 -4.34
C MET A 31 3.22 6.18 -5.47
N GLN A 32 4.17 6.54 -6.33
CA GLN A 32 4.64 5.66 -7.39
C GLN A 32 5.28 4.37 -6.84
N SER A 33 6.05 4.48 -5.75
CA SER A 33 6.66 3.33 -5.09
C SER A 33 5.61 2.37 -4.55
N LEU A 34 4.53 2.89 -3.97
CA LEU A 34 3.41 2.08 -3.47
C LEU A 34 2.73 1.28 -4.59
N ILE A 35 2.45 1.92 -5.72
CA ILE A 35 1.90 1.26 -6.92
C ILE A 35 2.87 0.20 -7.45
N THR A 36 4.15 0.55 -7.54
CA THR A 36 5.19 -0.34 -8.08
C THR A 36 5.38 -1.58 -7.21
N VAL A 37 5.36 -1.42 -5.89
CA VAL A 37 5.45 -2.52 -4.94
C VAL A 37 4.24 -3.44 -5.09
N PHE A 38 3.02 -2.90 -5.13
CA PHE A 38 1.82 -3.73 -5.29
C PHE A 38 1.90 -4.63 -6.54
N HIS A 39 2.14 -4.05 -7.71
CA HIS A 39 2.19 -4.81 -8.96
C HIS A 39 3.37 -5.78 -9.04
N ARG A 40 4.49 -5.50 -8.36
CA ARG A 40 5.62 -6.45 -8.27
C ARG A 40 5.22 -7.79 -7.66
N TYR A 41 4.25 -7.80 -6.73
CA TYR A 41 3.80 -9.03 -6.08
C TYR A 41 2.55 -9.62 -6.75
N ALA A 42 1.63 -8.79 -7.27
CA ALA A 42 0.40 -9.27 -7.93
C ALA A 42 0.67 -9.99 -9.27
N ASP A 43 1.75 -9.67 -9.96
CA ASP A 43 2.05 -10.27 -11.27
C ASP A 43 2.62 -11.71 -11.21
N LYS A 44 2.59 -12.38 -10.05
CA LYS A 44 3.29 -13.66 -9.85
C LYS A 44 2.45 -14.89 -10.16
N ASP A 45 1.16 -14.85 -9.85
CA ASP A 45 0.23 -15.96 -10.06
C ASP A 45 -0.70 -15.71 -11.28
N GLY A 46 -0.39 -14.69 -12.11
CA GLY A 46 -1.02 -14.42 -13.40
C GLY A 46 -2.18 -13.41 -13.38
N ASP A 47 -2.55 -12.87 -12.21
CA ASP A 47 -3.53 -11.80 -12.05
C ASP A 47 -2.87 -10.52 -11.53
N CYS A 48 -2.47 -9.65 -12.44
CA CYS A 48 -1.72 -8.43 -12.11
C CYS A 48 -2.54 -7.35 -11.36
N ASN A 49 -3.84 -7.55 -11.16
CA ASN A 49 -4.73 -6.55 -10.57
C ASN A 49 -5.02 -6.77 -9.08
N THR A 50 -4.77 -7.99 -8.57
CA THR A 50 -5.08 -8.35 -7.19
C THR A 50 -3.97 -9.21 -6.60
N LEU A 51 -3.84 -9.18 -5.27
CA LEU A 51 -2.92 -10.06 -4.56
C LEU A 51 -3.68 -11.31 -4.11
N SER A 52 -3.18 -12.47 -4.50
CA SER A 52 -3.54 -13.73 -3.87
C SER A 52 -3.06 -13.76 -2.42
N LYS A 53 -3.64 -14.64 -1.60
CA LYS A 53 -3.18 -14.87 -0.23
C LYS A 53 -1.67 -15.17 -0.14
N LYS A 54 -1.12 -15.88 -1.14
CA LYS A 54 0.30 -16.23 -1.21
C LYS A 54 1.16 -15.00 -1.54
N GLU A 55 0.72 -14.18 -2.49
CA GLU A 55 1.41 -12.96 -2.90
C GLU A 55 1.37 -11.90 -1.79
N LEU A 56 0.22 -11.74 -1.13
CA LEU A 56 0.09 -10.88 0.04
C LEU A 56 1.06 -11.31 1.15
N LYS A 57 1.14 -12.61 1.45
CA LYS A 57 2.08 -13.14 2.44
C LYS A 57 3.52 -12.77 2.09
N GLU A 58 3.92 -12.91 0.83
CA GLU A 58 5.28 -12.59 0.39
C GLU A 58 5.58 -11.09 0.50
N LEU A 59 4.63 -10.24 0.08
CA LEU A 59 4.71 -8.79 0.22
C LEU A 59 4.92 -8.39 1.68
N MET A 60 4.10 -8.92 2.59
CA MET A 60 4.17 -8.59 4.01
C MET A 60 5.49 -9.03 4.66
N GLN A 61 6.01 -10.19 4.27
CA GLN A 61 7.28 -10.69 4.79
C GLN A 61 8.48 -9.86 4.30
N THR A 62 8.42 -9.39 3.06
CA THR A 62 9.55 -8.72 2.40
C THR A 62 9.55 -7.21 2.65
N GLU A 63 8.43 -6.55 2.42
CA GLU A 63 8.31 -5.09 2.50
C GLU A 63 8.00 -4.61 3.92
N LEU A 64 7.29 -5.42 4.71
CA LEU A 64 6.81 -5.05 6.05
C LEU A 64 7.45 -5.84 7.20
N GLY A 65 8.48 -6.64 6.94
CA GLY A 65 9.09 -7.54 7.94
C GLY A 65 9.60 -6.82 9.22
N SER A 66 10.01 -5.56 9.11
CA SER A 66 10.43 -4.75 10.26
C SER A 66 9.26 -4.31 11.15
N PHE A 67 8.11 -4.00 10.56
CA PHE A 67 6.88 -3.62 11.28
C PHE A 67 6.17 -4.82 11.87
N LEU A 68 6.27 -5.97 11.20
CA LEU A 68 5.41 -7.12 11.41
C LEU A 68 6.20 -8.35 11.87
N LYS A 69 7.10 -8.17 12.84
CA LYS A 69 7.95 -9.26 13.38
C LYS A 69 7.15 -10.48 13.87
N SER A 70 5.88 -10.29 14.25
CA SER A 70 4.97 -11.36 14.70
C SER A 70 4.19 -12.05 13.56
N GLN A 71 4.24 -11.55 12.32
CA GLN A 71 3.46 -12.06 11.17
C GLN A 71 4.08 -13.28 10.48
N LYS A 72 5.01 -13.98 11.15
CA LYS A 72 5.47 -15.29 10.68
C LYS A 72 4.43 -16.39 10.95
N ASP A 73 3.45 -16.12 11.80
CA ASP A 73 2.33 -17.01 12.07
C ASP A 73 1.36 -17.03 10.87
N PRO A 74 1.12 -18.19 10.23
CA PRO A 74 0.11 -18.33 9.19
C PRO A 74 -1.28 -17.82 9.60
N ALA A 75 -1.67 -17.97 10.87
CA ALA A 75 -2.98 -17.52 11.36
C ALA A 75 -3.11 -15.98 11.35
N ALA A 76 -1.99 -15.27 11.47
CA ALA A 76 -1.99 -13.81 11.46
C ALA A 76 -2.19 -13.27 10.04
N ILE A 77 -1.61 -13.92 9.02
CA ILE A 77 -1.85 -13.61 7.61
C ILE A 77 -3.31 -13.85 7.23
N ASP A 78 -3.91 -14.93 7.72
CA ASP A 78 -5.32 -15.26 7.46
C ASP A 78 -6.26 -14.19 8.01
N LYS A 79 -5.94 -13.68 9.20
CA LYS A 79 -6.68 -12.58 9.80
C LYS A 79 -6.54 -11.29 8.99
N ILE A 80 -5.32 -10.94 8.58
CA ILE A 80 -5.10 -9.73 7.75
C ILE A 80 -5.80 -9.84 6.42
N MET A 81 -5.72 -11.00 5.76
CA MET A 81 -6.44 -11.23 4.51
C MET A 81 -7.92 -10.93 4.70
N LYS A 82 -8.52 -11.47 5.75
CA LYS A 82 -9.94 -11.24 6.07
C LYS A 82 -10.26 -9.79 6.43
N ASP A 83 -9.33 -9.09 7.09
CA ASP A 83 -9.51 -7.68 7.44
C ASP A 83 -9.37 -6.75 6.22
N LEU A 84 -8.63 -7.17 5.18
CA LEU A 84 -8.41 -6.40 3.95
C LEU A 84 -9.41 -6.73 2.84
N ASP A 85 -9.78 -7.99 2.68
CA ASP A 85 -10.76 -8.49 1.69
C ASP A 85 -12.18 -8.04 2.09
N GLN A 86 -12.50 -6.80 1.76
CA GLN A 86 -13.76 -6.15 2.12
C GLN A 86 -14.89 -6.61 1.20
N ASN A 87 -14.56 -6.95 -0.05
CA ASN A 87 -15.53 -7.41 -1.03
C ASN A 87 -15.82 -8.93 -0.93
N GLY A 88 -14.98 -9.69 -0.24
CA GLY A 88 -15.13 -11.12 0.03
C GLY A 88 -14.77 -12.02 -1.16
N ASP A 89 -13.93 -11.57 -2.09
CA ASP A 89 -13.53 -12.32 -3.28
C ASP A 89 -12.34 -13.26 -3.06
N GLY A 90 -11.74 -13.23 -1.85
CA GLY A 90 -10.59 -14.04 -1.49
C GLY A 90 -9.27 -13.53 -2.06
N LYS A 91 -9.23 -12.30 -2.58
CA LYS A 91 -8.05 -11.58 -3.06
C LYS A 91 -7.99 -10.20 -2.41
N VAL A 92 -6.90 -9.47 -2.68
CA VAL A 92 -6.75 -8.09 -2.21
C VAL A 92 -6.49 -7.19 -3.40
N SER A 93 -7.45 -6.32 -3.70
CA SER A 93 -7.34 -5.27 -4.70
C SER A 93 -6.36 -4.16 -4.26
N PHE A 94 -5.99 -3.29 -5.20
CA PHE A 94 -5.13 -2.14 -4.87
C PHE A 94 -5.75 -1.22 -3.81
N GLU A 95 -7.07 -0.99 -3.85
CA GLU A 95 -7.77 -0.13 -2.88
C GLU A 95 -7.75 -0.73 -1.46
N GLU A 96 -7.94 -2.05 -1.36
CA GLU A 96 -7.86 -2.78 -0.10
C GLU A 96 -6.42 -2.80 0.44
N PHE A 97 -5.43 -2.96 -0.44
CA PHE A 97 -4.01 -2.84 -0.07
C PHE A 97 -3.65 -1.43 0.44
N VAL A 98 -4.14 -0.37 -0.21
CA VAL A 98 -3.92 1.02 0.25
C VAL A 98 -4.47 1.23 1.66
N SER A 99 -5.61 0.60 1.99
CA SER A 99 -6.20 0.67 3.34
C SER A 99 -5.24 0.14 4.42
N LEU A 100 -4.49 -0.93 4.13
CA LEU A 100 -3.42 -1.43 5.02
C LEU A 100 -2.35 -0.35 5.24
N VAL A 101 -1.85 0.25 4.16
CA VAL A 101 -0.76 1.23 4.23
C VAL A 101 -1.19 2.48 4.99
N VAL A 102 -2.42 2.95 4.78
CA VAL A 102 -2.99 4.06 5.55
C VAL A 102 -3.04 3.72 7.04
N GLY A 103 -3.55 2.54 7.40
CA GLY A 103 -3.60 2.08 8.79
C GLY A 103 -2.21 2.03 9.44
N LEU A 104 -1.21 1.49 8.74
CA LEU A 104 0.17 1.44 9.22
C LEU A 104 0.77 2.84 9.37
N SER A 105 0.50 3.75 8.43
CA SER A 105 1.00 5.13 8.47
C SER A 105 0.45 5.89 9.69
N ILE A 106 -0.84 5.73 9.97
CA ILE A 106 -1.48 6.33 11.16
C ILE A 106 -0.88 5.75 12.44
N ALA A 107 -0.67 4.42 12.51
CA ALA A 107 -0.04 3.80 13.66
C ALA A 107 1.40 4.28 13.88
N CYS A 108 2.18 4.44 12.81
CA CYS A 108 3.54 4.99 12.87
C CYS A 108 3.54 6.42 13.43
N GLU A 109 2.61 7.26 12.97
CA GLU A 109 2.46 8.63 13.47
C GLU A 109 2.15 8.64 14.97
N GLN A 110 1.23 7.79 15.44
CA GLN A 110 0.92 7.68 16.87
C GLN A 110 2.15 7.29 17.71
N ILE A 111 2.95 6.32 17.22
CA ILE A 111 4.18 5.90 17.89
C ILE A 111 5.21 7.03 17.93
N TYR A 112 5.35 7.76 16.82
CA TYR A 112 6.23 8.92 16.71
C TYR A 112 5.86 10.01 17.73
N GLN A 113 4.57 10.35 17.83
CA GLN A 113 4.08 11.33 18.79
C GLN A 113 4.35 10.91 20.25
N LEU A 114 4.09 9.65 20.58
CA LEU A 114 4.36 9.10 21.91
C LEU A 114 5.85 9.16 22.29
N HIS A 115 6.75 8.86 21.34
CA HIS A 115 8.18 8.96 21.57
C HIS A 115 8.64 10.41 21.75
N THR A 116 8.14 11.32 20.91
CA THR A 116 8.50 12.74 20.97
C THR A 116 8.07 13.39 22.30
N GLN A 117 6.87 13.07 22.79
CA GLN A 117 6.35 13.56 24.08
C GLN A 117 7.12 13.00 25.28
N LYS A 118 7.50 11.70 25.25
CA LYS A 118 8.30 11.08 26.33
C LYS A 118 9.73 11.65 26.41
N VAL A 119 10.30 12.06 25.28
CA VAL A 119 11.62 12.72 25.24
C VAL A 119 11.53 14.14 25.80
N ALA A 120 10.47 14.89 25.47
CA ALA A 120 10.24 16.23 26.00
C ALA A 120 9.96 16.25 27.52
N ALA A 121 9.24 15.25 28.05
CA ALA A 121 8.92 15.15 29.48
C ALA A 121 10.10 14.68 30.37
N LYS A 122 11.21 14.24 29.78
CA LYS A 122 12.44 13.84 30.49
C LYS A 122 13.52 14.92 30.50
N LYS A 123 13.26 16.07 29.89
CA LYS A 123 14.15 17.23 29.86
C LYS A 123 13.67 18.29 30.85
#